data_AF-T1AKY6-F1
#
_entry.id   AF-T1AKY6-F1
#
_cell.length_a   1.000
_cell.length_b   1.000
_cell.length_c   1.000
_cell.angle_alpha   90.00
_cell.angle_beta   90.00
_cell.angle_gamma   90.00
#
_symmetry.space_group_name_H-M   'P 1'
#
loop_
_entity.id
_entity.type
_entity.pdbx_description
1 polymer ?
#
loop_
_entity_poly.entity_id
_entity_poly.type
_entity_poly.pdbx_seq_one_letter_code
_entity_poly.pdbx_strand_id
1 'polypeptide(L)'
;MNLVGELVLGRNRLVRLATDTRDNEDWEKQQKDIAEAVIQLSRVTTDLQLAVIKTRMQPIKKVLGKFPRMVRDLSRKLGKEARLELSGEDTELDKSVIEEIGDPLVHIIRNAIDHGLEMP
;
A
#
# COMPACT_ATOMS: atom_id res chain seq x y z
N MET A 1 17.70 2.99 11.45
CA MET A 1 17.89 4.23 10.65
C MET A 1 16.92 5.27 11.15
N ASN A 2 17.37 6.50 11.42
CA ASN A 2 16.48 7.61 11.77
C ASN A 2 16.09 8.35 10.48
N LEU A 3 14.99 7.93 9.85
CA LEU A 3 14.52 8.46 8.56
C LEU A 3 14.31 9.98 8.58
N VAL A 4 13.86 10.52 9.71
CA VAL A 4 13.68 11.96 9.91
C VAL A 4 15.03 12.68 9.90
N GLY A 5 16.05 12.11 10.56
CA GLY A 5 17.41 12.66 10.56
C GLY A 5 18.05 12.65 9.16
N GLU A 6 17.89 11.54 8.42
CA GLU A 6 18.38 11.44 7.04
C GLU A 6 17.67 12.40 6.08
N LEU A 7 16.37 12.63 6.28
CA LEU A 7 15.58 13.58 5.49
C LEU A 7 16.08 15.02 5.70
N VAL A 8 16.31 15.39 6.96
CA VAL A 8 16.85 16.72 7.32
C VAL A 8 18.24 16.93 6.72
N LEU A 9 19.11 15.92 6.79
CA LEU A 9 20.44 15.98 6.17
C LEU A 9 20.37 16.11 4.65
N GLY A 10 19.52 15.33 3.99
CA GLY A 10 19.29 15.42 2.54
C GLY A 10 18.78 16.79 2.09
N ARG A 11 17.78 17.34 2.81
CA ARG A 11 17.28 18.71 2.58
C ARG A 11 18.39 19.74 2.74
N ASN A 12 19.17 19.67 3.81
CA ASN A 12 20.26 20.62 4.07
C ASN A 12 21.36 20.54 3.00
N ARG A 13 21.67 19.34 2.48
CA ARG A 13 22.59 19.16 1.35
C ARG A 13 22.06 19.84 0.09
N LEU A 14 20.79 19.64 -0.24
CA LEU A 14 20.16 20.30 -1.40
C LEU A 14 20.15 21.83 -1.28
N VAL A 15 19.79 22.36 -0.11
CA VAL A 15 19.82 23.81 0.14
C VAL A 15 21.23 24.35 -0.05
N ARG A 16 22.27 23.68 0.49
CA ARG A 16 23.66 24.09 0.28
C ARG A 16 24.05 24.13 -1.18
N LEU A 17 23.77 23.05 -1.93
CA LEU A 17 24.08 22.96 -3.37
C LEU A 17 23.33 24.00 -4.21
N ALA A 18 22.12 24.38 -3.81
CA ALA A 18 21.34 25.42 -4.48
C ALA A 18 21.83 26.84 -4.15
N THR A 19 22.40 27.06 -2.97
CA THR A 19 22.95 28.36 -2.54
C THR A 19 24.42 28.57 -2.91
N ASP A 20 25.14 27.52 -3.28
CA ASP A 20 26.54 27.59 -3.70
C ASP A 20 26.59 28.04 -5.18
N THR A 21 26.58 29.35 -5.39
CA THR A 21 26.64 30.04 -6.69
C THR A 21 28.04 30.58 -7.02
N ARG A 22 29.10 29.98 -6.44
CA ARG A 22 30.48 30.40 -6.72
C ARG A 22 30.85 30.06 -8.16
N ASP A 23 31.18 31.10 -8.94
CA ASP A 23 31.71 31.11 -10.32
C ASP A 23 31.60 29.77 -11.05
N ASN A 24 30.43 29.55 -11.66
CA ASN A 24 30.06 28.35 -12.39
C ASN A 24 30.85 28.22 -13.70
N GLU A 25 32.11 27.77 -13.61
CA GLU A 25 32.82 27.24 -14.77
C GLU A 25 32.46 25.76 -15.03
N ASP A 26 31.83 25.08 -14.06
CA ASP A 26 31.57 23.63 -14.11
C ASP A 26 30.10 23.27 -13.79
N TRP A 27 29.19 23.76 -14.64
CA TRP A 27 27.74 23.58 -14.49
C TRP A 27 27.31 22.10 -14.48
N GLU A 28 28.03 21.24 -15.21
CA GLU A 28 27.74 19.80 -15.29
C GLU A 28 27.95 19.12 -13.93
N LYS A 29 29.00 19.51 -13.21
CA LYS A 29 29.28 19.01 -11.87
C LYS A 29 28.20 19.44 -10.88
N GLN A 30 27.78 20.71 -10.90
CA GLN A 30 26.72 21.20 -10.03
C GLN A 30 25.39 20.47 -10.31
N GLN A 31 25.05 20.26 -11.59
CA GLN A 31 23.86 19.51 -11.96
C GLN A 31 23.91 18.07 -11.45
N LYS A 32 25.06 17.41 -11.57
CA LYS A 32 25.26 16.04 -11.06
C LYS A 32 25.12 15.97 -9.54
N ASP A 33 25.73 16.88 -8.81
CA ASP A 33 25.65 16.92 -7.34
C ASP A 33 24.22 17.14 -6.85
N ILE A 34 23.46 18.01 -7.52
CA ILE A 34 22.02 18.23 -7.26
C ILE A 34 21.24 16.95 -7.55
N ALA A 35 21.45 16.33 -8.71
CA ALA A 35 20.76 15.10 -9.10
C ALA A 35 20.98 13.97 -8.08
N GLU A 36 22.22 13.79 -7.61
CA GLU A 36 22.54 12.81 -6.57
C GLU A 36 21.83 13.12 -5.24
N ALA A 37 21.79 14.40 -4.84
CA ALA A 37 21.12 14.81 -3.62
C ALA A 37 19.59 14.61 -3.71
N VAL A 38 18.99 14.85 -4.88
CA VAL A 38 17.57 14.55 -5.15
C VAL A 38 17.31 13.04 -5.06
N ILE A 39 18.14 12.19 -5.68
CA ILE A 39 17.98 10.72 -5.62
C ILE A 39 18.02 10.24 -4.17
N GLN A 40 18.97 10.74 -3.37
CA GLN A 40 19.07 10.41 -1.96
C GLN A 40 17.82 10.84 -1.18
N LEU A 41 17.32 12.05 -1.43
CA LEU A 41 16.11 12.55 -0.79
C LEU A 41 14.89 11.68 -1.16
N SER A 42 14.73 11.36 -2.43
CA SER A 42 13.65 10.49 -2.93
C SER A 42 13.62 9.16 -2.20
N ARG A 43 14.78 8.50 -2.05
CA ARG A 43 14.88 7.23 -1.31
C ARG A 43 14.39 7.38 0.14
N VAL A 44 14.88 8.39 0.86
CA VAL A 44 14.50 8.62 2.26
C VAL A 44 13.00 8.92 2.38
N THR A 45 12.44 9.68 1.44
CA THR A 45 11.00 9.96 1.44
C THR A 45 10.15 8.71 1.15
N THR A 46 10.61 7.82 0.27
CA THR A 46 9.95 6.53 0.01
C THR A 46 9.97 5.65 1.26
N ASP A 47 11.12 5.54 1.94
CA ASP A 47 11.24 4.76 3.17
C ASP A 47 10.34 5.35 4.29
N LEU A 48 10.25 6.68 4.39
CA LEU A 48 9.37 7.35 5.33
C LEU A 48 7.89 7.07 5.01
N GLN A 49 7.49 7.12 3.74
CA GLN A 49 6.14 6.79 3.32
C GLN A 49 5.78 5.35 3.71
N LEU A 50 6.67 4.39 3.47
CA LEU A 50 6.47 2.99 3.87
C LEU A 50 6.36 2.83 5.38
N ALA A 51 7.18 3.55 6.15
CA ALA A 51 7.10 3.55 7.60
C ALA A 51 5.76 4.14 8.10
N VAL A 52 5.26 5.22 7.48
CA VAL A 52 3.95 5.79 7.80
C VAL A 52 2.82 4.83 7.46
N ILE A 53 2.84 4.19 6.29
CA ILE A 53 1.85 3.17 5.91
C ILE A 53 1.80 2.06 6.96
N LYS A 54 2.97 1.58 7.43
CA LYS A 54 3.05 0.58 8.51
C LYS A 54 2.31 0.99 9.79
N THR A 55 2.36 2.28 10.17
CA THR A 55 1.64 2.75 11.38
C THR A 55 0.11 2.73 11.25
N ARG A 56 -0.40 2.67 10.02
CA ARG A 56 -1.84 2.64 9.73
C ARG A 56 -2.35 1.24 9.38
N MET A 57 -1.49 0.23 9.42
CA MET A 57 -1.89 -1.12 9.06
C MET A 57 -2.85 -1.70 10.09
N GLN A 58 -3.84 -2.44 9.60
CA GLN A 58 -4.84 -3.12 10.41
C GLN A 58 -5.04 -4.55 9.87
N PRO A 59 -5.41 -5.52 10.72
CA PRO A 59 -5.71 -6.87 10.26
C PRO A 59 -6.96 -6.87 9.35
N ILE A 60 -6.91 -7.62 8.25
CA ILE A 60 -8.00 -7.71 7.26
C ILE A 60 -9.25 -8.42 7.82
N LYS A 61 -9.12 -9.12 8.96
CA LYS A 61 -10.18 -9.87 9.66
C LYS A 61 -11.56 -9.19 9.67
N LYS A 62 -11.62 -7.86 9.86
CA LYS A 62 -12.88 -7.11 9.89
C LYS A 62 -13.67 -7.25 8.58
N VAL A 63 -13.01 -7.24 7.43
CA VAL A 63 -13.66 -7.41 6.12
C VAL A 63 -14.02 -8.86 5.89
N LEU A 64 -13.09 -9.79 6.17
CA LEU A 64 -13.33 -11.22 5.94
C LEU A 64 -14.49 -11.78 6.79
N GLY A 65 -14.67 -11.28 8.01
CA GLY A 65 -15.71 -11.73 8.94
C GLY A 65 -17.15 -11.57 8.43
N LYS A 66 -17.40 -10.74 7.40
CA LYS A 66 -18.73 -10.58 6.79
C LYS A 66 -19.06 -11.66 5.75
N PHE A 67 -18.03 -12.31 5.18
CA PHE A 67 -18.20 -13.26 4.07
C PHE A 67 -18.87 -14.58 4.43
N PRO A 68 -18.61 -15.23 5.60
CA PRO A 68 -19.26 -16.50 5.94
C PRO A 68 -20.78 -16.44 5.94
N ARG A 69 -21.35 -15.33 6.44
CA ARG A 69 -22.80 -15.11 6.42
C ARG A 69 -23.30 -14.90 5.00
N MET A 70 -22.64 -14.02 4.24
CA MET A 70 -23.00 -13.72 2.86
C MET A 70 -22.98 -14.95 1.96
N VAL A 71 -21.95 -15.79 2.05
CA VAL A 71 -21.84 -17.04 1.30
C VAL A 71 -22.99 -17.97 1.67
N ARG A 72 -23.26 -18.16 2.96
CA ARG A 72 -24.37 -19.02 3.42
C ARG A 72 -25.73 -18.56 2.91
N ASP A 73 -25.99 -17.26 2.94
CA ASP A 73 -27.25 -16.68 2.47
C ASP A 73 -27.39 -16.82 0.95
N LEU A 74 -26.31 -16.59 0.20
CA LEU A 74 -26.29 -16.74 -1.25
C LEU A 74 -26.45 -18.21 -1.69
N SER A 75 -25.74 -19.13 -1.05
CA SER A 75 -25.86 -20.58 -1.26
C SER A 75 -27.31 -21.05 -1.08
N ARG A 76 -27.97 -20.64 0.02
CA ARG A 76 -29.38 -20.95 0.27
C ARG A 76 -30.31 -20.37 -0.79
N LYS A 77 -30.07 -19.12 -1.20
CA LYS A 77 -30.88 -18.43 -2.20
C LYS A 77 -30.83 -19.10 -3.58
N LEU A 78 -29.66 -19.62 -3.95
CA LEU A 78 -29.45 -20.25 -5.26
C LEU A 78 -29.64 -21.77 -5.25
N GLY A 79 -29.84 -22.37 -4.07
CA GLY A 79 -29.88 -23.83 -3.93
C GLY A 79 -28.55 -24.52 -4.23
N LYS A 80 -27.41 -23.83 -4.03
CA LYS A 80 -26.07 -24.37 -4.27
C LYS A 80 -25.35 -24.67 -2.98
N GLU A 81 -24.64 -25.79 -2.92
CA GLU A 81 -23.77 -26.12 -1.80
C GLU A 81 -22.41 -25.42 -1.96
N ALA A 82 -22.07 -24.52 -1.04
CA ALA A 82 -20.76 -23.86 -1.03
C ALA A 82 -20.16 -23.89 0.38
N ARG A 83 -18.85 -24.18 0.44
CA ARG A 83 -18.04 -24.10 1.66
C ARG A 83 -17.03 -22.96 1.51
N LEU A 84 -17.07 -22.00 2.43
CA LEU A 84 -16.09 -20.92 2.49
C LEU A 84 -14.96 -21.31 3.45
N GLU A 85 -13.73 -21.27 2.96
CA GLU A 85 -12.51 -21.41 3.77
C GLU A 85 -11.76 -20.07 3.73
N LEU A 86 -11.44 -19.54 4.92
CA LEU A 86 -10.69 -18.29 5.07
C LEU A 86 -9.30 -18.60 5.63
N SER A 87 -8.29 -17.94 5.07
CA SER A 87 -6.90 -18.03 5.55
C SER A 87 -6.26 -16.65 5.56
N GLY A 88 -5.31 -16.43 6.47
CA GLY A 88 -4.58 -15.16 6.58
C GLY A 88 -5.39 -13.99 7.14
N GLU A 89 -6.35 -14.23 8.04
CA GLU A 89 -7.18 -13.16 8.62
C GLU A 89 -6.38 -12.12 9.41
N ASP A 90 -5.25 -12.53 9.97
CA ASP A 90 -4.33 -11.67 10.72
C ASP A 90 -3.37 -10.89 9.81
N THR A 91 -3.47 -11.06 8.49
CA THR A 91 -2.67 -10.29 7.53
C THR A 91 -3.01 -8.81 7.66
N GLU A 92 -1.98 -8.02 7.93
CA GLU A 92 -2.11 -6.57 8.06
C GLU A 92 -2.09 -5.89 6.68
N LEU A 93 -2.99 -4.94 6.48
CA LEU A 93 -3.11 -4.11 5.28
C LEU A 93 -3.35 -2.64 5.67
N ASP A 94 -3.02 -1.70 4.79
CA ASP A 94 -3.36 -0.30 5.00
C ASP A 94 -4.89 -0.13 5.12
N LYS A 95 -5.34 0.68 6.08
CA LYS A 95 -6.76 0.92 6.33
C LYS A 95 -7.54 1.37 5.08
N SER A 96 -6.98 2.22 4.21
CA SER A 96 -7.70 2.66 3.01
C SER A 96 -7.93 1.51 2.04
N VAL A 97 -6.94 0.61 1.92
CA VAL A 97 -7.05 -0.60 1.09
C VAL A 97 -8.14 -1.52 1.65
N ILE A 98 -8.24 -1.68 2.97
CA ILE A 98 -9.29 -2.49 3.62
C ILE A 98 -10.68 -1.94 3.32
N GLU A 99 -10.84 -0.61 3.32
CA GLU A 99 -12.11 0.05 3.03
C GLU A 99 -12.51 -0.10 1.55
N GLU A 100 -11.56 -0.05 0.62
CA GLU A 100 -11.81 -0.13 -0.82
C GLU A 100 -11.96 -1.56 -1.35
N ILE A 101 -11.22 -2.54 -0.80
CA ILE A 101 -11.20 -3.92 -1.30
C ILE A 101 -12.47 -4.72 -0.94
N GLY A 102 -13.23 -4.24 0.05
CA GLY A 102 -14.37 -4.96 0.60
C GLY A 102 -15.46 -5.28 -0.41
N ASP A 103 -15.84 -4.33 -1.26
CA ASP A 103 -16.90 -4.49 -2.26
C ASP A 103 -16.45 -5.31 -3.50
N PRO A 104 -15.24 -5.10 -4.04
CA PRO A 104 -14.66 -5.98 -5.05
C PRO A 104 -14.64 -7.46 -4.63
N LEU A 105 -14.26 -7.77 -3.39
CA LEU A 105 -14.27 -9.15 -2.88
C LEU A 105 -15.69 -9.72 -2.78
N VAL A 106 -16.68 -8.92 -2.37
CA VAL A 106 -18.09 -9.34 -2.42
C VAL A 106 -18.49 -9.73 -3.83
N HIS A 107 -18.13 -8.92 -4.82
CA HIS A 107 -18.47 -9.19 -6.21
C HIS A 107 -17.80 -10.47 -6.72
N ILE A 108 -16.51 -10.69 -6.42
CA ILE A 108 -15.80 -11.91 -6.81
C ILE A 108 -16.44 -13.15 -6.18
N ILE A 109 -16.74 -13.12 -4.88
CA ILE A 109 -17.39 -14.24 -4.18
C ILE A 109 -18.77 -14.53 -4.77
N ARG A 110 -19.54 -13.48 -5.09
CA ARG A 110 -20.85 -13.63 -5.73
C ARG A 110 -20.72 -14.30 -7.09
N ASN A 111 -19.83 -13.82 -7.97
CA ASN A 111 -19.63 -14.41 -9.28
C ASN A 111 -19.18 -15.87 -9.21
N ALA A 112 -18.32 -16.20 -8.25
CA ALA A 112 -17.91 -17.58 -8.00
C ALA A 112 -19.09 -18.48 -7.63
N ILE A 113 -20.04 -17.99 -6.83
CA ILE A 113 -21.20 -18.78 -6.40
C ILE A 113 -22.31 -18.79 -7.48
N ASP A 114 -22.63 -17.64 -8.09
CA ASP A 114 -23.66 -17.50 -9.12
C ASP A 114 -23.30 -18.28 -10.40
N HIS A 115 -22.06 -18.16 -10.85
CA HIS A 115 -21.62 -18.67 -12.15
C HIS A 115 -20.55 -19.75 -12.07
N GLY A 116 -19.68 -19.71 -11.06
CA GLY A 116 -18.55 -20.64 -10.95
C GLY A 116 -18.89 -22.00 -10.32
N LEU A 117 -19.94 -22.09 -9.52
CA LEU A 117 -20.41 -23.35 -8.92
C LEU A 117 -21.49 -24.01 -9.80
N GLU A 118 -21.28 -25.26 -10.15
CA GLU A 118 -22.28 -26.11 -10.81
C GLU A 118 -23.42 -26.47 -9.84
N MET A 119 -24.58 -26.84 -10.37
CA MET A 119 -25.71 -27.29 -9.55
C MET A 119 -25.42 -28.72 -9.03
N PRO A 120 -25.78 -29.03 -7.77
CA PRO A 120 -25.56 -30.35 -7.16
C PRO A 120 -26.36 -31.47 -7.84
#